data_AF-Q5FNI5-F1
#
_entry.id   AF-Q5FNI5-F1
#
_cell.length_a   1.000
_cell.length_b   1.000
_cell.length_c   1.000
_cell.angle_alpha   90.00
_cell.angle_beta   90.00
_cell.angle_gamma   90.00
#
_symmetry.space_group_name_H-M   'P 1'
#
loop_
_entity.id
_entity.type
_entity.pdbx_description
1 polymer ?
#
loop_
_entity_poly.entity_id
_entity_poly.type
_entity_poly.pdbx_seq_one_letter_code
_entity_poly.pdbx_strand_id
1 'polypeptide(L)'
;MADILDFIGFCAELETDISTAGNQVRYGQQIGVSHTTVSQILNGRRLPSAAFLDAAGFDCFPRYRPIGGGKDATLINNFQFFTQVETRIRTVGSLRGFCRVNGLNASSVSKFLNDEARATDDLLRVMGYRRMTCYRRRPTKPAGEAVAA
;
A
#
# COMPACT_ATOMS: atom_id res chain seq x y z
N MET A 1 8.54 16.52 0.83
CA MET A 1 7.61 15.60 0.13
C MET A 1 7.58 14.32 0.95
N ALA A 2 6.41 13.77 1.26
CA ALA A 2 6.34 12.51 1.99
C ALA A 2 6.63 11.38 0.99
N ASP A 3 7.84 10.85 1.02
CA ASP A 3 8.29 9.84 0.07
C ASP A 3 7.47 8.56 0.25
N ILE A 4 6.93 8.07 -0.87
CA ILE A 4 6.21 6.80 -0.92
C ILE A 4 7.28 5.71 -0.96
N LEU A 5 7.31 4.90 0.09
CA LEU A 5 8.31 3.85 0.28
C LEU A 5 7.75 2.51 -0.18
N ASP A 6 8.59 1.70 -0.80
CA ASP A 6 8.33 0.26 -0.86
C ASP A 6 8.76 -0.42 0.45
N PHE A 7 8.66 -1.74 0.53
CA PHE A 7 9.02 -2.45 1.75
C PHE A 7 10.49 -2.29 2.14
N ILE A 8 11.40 -2.16 1.16
CA ILE A 8 12.83 -1.98 1.41
C ILE A 8 13.07 -0.57 1.99
N GLY A 9 12.48 0.46 1.37
CA GLY A 9 12.55 1.83 1.89
C GLY A 9 11.94 1.95 3.29
N PHE A 10 10.83 1.25 3.54
CA PHE A 10 10.21 1.16 4.87
C PHE A 10 11.14 0.53 5.91
N CYS A 11 11.80 -0.58 5.59
CA CYS A 11 12.76 -1.21 6.51
C CYS A 11 13.97 -0.29 6.78
N ALA A 12 14.47 0.44 5.79
CA ALA A 12 15.58 1.38 5.97
C ALA A 12 15.24 2.54 6.91
N GLU A 13 14.04 3.10 6.80
CA GLU A 13 13.54 4.12 7.74
C GLU A 13 13.38 3.55 9.15
N LEU A 14 12.84 2.33 9.27
CA LEU A 14 12.76 1.62 10.55
C LEU A 14 14.14 1.40 11.19
N GLU A 15 15.14 1.01 10.40
CA GLU A 15 16.53 0.84 10.88
C GLU A 15 17.12 2.16 11.38
N THR A 16 16.75 3.29 10.77
CA THR A 16 17.15 4.64 11.22
C THR A 16 16.52 4.98 12.57
N ASP A 17 15.23 4.68 12.75
CA ASP A 17 14.55 4.84 14.05
C ASP A 17 15.19 3.95 15.13
N ILE A 18 15.47 2.70 14.79
CA ILE A 18 16.09 1.72 15.69
C ILE A 18 17.47 2.17 16.13
N SER A 19 18.27 2.69 15.19
CA SER A 19 19.58 3.26 15.46
C SER A 19 19.49 4.46 16.41
N THR A 20 18.50 5.34 16.19
CA THR A 20 18.24 6.51 17.04
C THR A 20 17.80 6.09 18.45
N ALA A 21 17.00 5.03 18.59
CA ALA A 21 16.64 4.42 19.87
C ALA A 21 17.81 3.63 20.52
N GLY A 22 18.87 3.37 19.75
CA GLY A 22 20.09 2.67 20.14
C GLY A 22 20.08 1.16 19.84
N ASN A 23 18.93 0.50 19.89
CA ASN A 23 18.77 -0.91 19.47
C ASN A 23 17.28 -1.30 19.33
N GLN A 24 17.04 -2.50 18.77
CA GLN A 24 15.69 -3.04 18.52
C GLN A 24 14.88 -3.25 19.81
N VAL A 25 15.54 -3.53 20.95
CA VAL A 25 14.86 -3.74 22.23
C VAL A 25 14.28 -2.43 22.74
N ARG A 26 15.09 -1.37 22.75
CA ARG A 26 14.67 -0.03 23.17
C ARG A 26 13.62 0.54 22.22
N TYR A 27 13.81 0.39 20.91
CA TYR A 27 12.81 0.81 19.94
C TYR A 27 11.47 0.09 20.16
N GLY A 28 11.49 -1.24 20.28
CA GLY A 28 10.28 -2.01 20.58
C GLY A 28 9.58 -1.54 21.85
N GLN A 29 10.33 -1.26 22.92
CA GLN A 29 9.77 -0.69 24.16
C GLN A 29 9.13 0.68 23.93
N GLN A 30 9.74 1.57 23.15
CA GLN A 30 9.22 2.91 22.86
C GLN A 30 7.88 2.85 22.12
N ILE A 31 7.74 1.95 21.14
CA ILE A 31 6.51 1.81 20.34
C ILE A 31 5.58 0.70 20.86
N GLY A 32 5.86 0.14 22.05
CA GLY A 32 4.98 -0.83 22.72
C GLY A 32 4.88 -2.21 22.04
N VAL A 33 5.92 -2.65 21.32
CA VAL A 33 5.97 -3.97 20.65
C VAL A 33 7.22 -4.77 21.05
N SER A 34 7.17 -6.10 20.92
CA SER A 34 8.35 -6.92 21.19
C SER A 34 9.45 -6.72 20.14
N HIS A 35 10.71 -6.73 20.58
CA HIS A 35 11.87 -6.67 19.67
C HIS A 35 11.84 -7.81 18.63
N THR A 36 11.31 -8.97 19.00
CA THR A 36 11.14 -10.11 18.08
C THR A 36 10.18 -9.77 16.94
N THR A 37 9.12 -9.01 17.21
CA THR A 37 8.20 -8.54 16.16
C THR A 37 8.91 -7.59 15.20
N VAL A 38 9.67 -6.63 15.73
CA VAL A 38 10.49 -5.70 14.93
C VAL A 38 11.47 -6.48 14.03
N SER A 39 12.20 -7.43 14.61
CA SER A 39 13.15 -8.28 13.89
C SER A 39 12.49 -9.13 12.80
N GLN A 40 11.33 -9.73 13.07
CA GLN A 40 10.59 -10.51 12.08
C GLN A 40 10.11 -9.65 10.91
N ILE A 41 9.72 -8.40 11.17
CA ILE A 41 9.32 -7.45 10.13
C ILE A 41 10.52 -7.06 9.27
N LEU A 42 11.64 -6.64 9.87
CA LEU A 42 12.85 -6.25 9.12
C LEU A 42 13.36 -7.38 8.21
N ASN A 43 13.27 -8.62 8.67
CA ASN A 43 13.69 -9.80 7.91
C ASN A 43 12.63 -10.31 6.92
N GLY A 44 11.52 -9.59 6.74
CA GLY A 44 10.44 -10.00 5.82
C GLY A 44 9.70 -11.28 6.22
N ARG A 45 9.92 -11.79 7.43
CA ARG A 45 9.27 -13.02 7.96
C ARG A 45 7.85 -12.75 8.45
N ARG A 46 7.52 -11.48 8.69
CA ARG A 46 6.21 -11.01 9.12
C ARG A 46 5.85 -9.71 8.42
N LEU A 47 4.62 -9.61 7.93
CA LEU A 47 4.09 -8.33 7.45
C LEU A 47 3.73 -7.43 8.62
N PRO A 48 4.02 -6.12 8.54
CA PRO A 48 3.68 -5.17 9.59
C PRO A 48 2.15 -5.05 9.71
N SER A 49 1.62 -5.27 10.90
CA SER A 49 0.20 -5.09 11.19
C SER A 49 -0.18 -3.61 11.27
N ALA A 50 -1.46 -3.27 11.09
CA ALA A 50 -1.95 -1.90 11.23
C ALA A 50 -1.55 -1.26 12.58
N ALA A 51 -1.66 -2.00 13.69
CA ALA A 51 -1.23 -1.51 15.01
C ALA A 51 0.28 -1.26 15.11
N PHE A 52 1.10 -2.05 14.41
CA PHE A 52 2.54 -1.83 14.38
C PHE A 52 2.86 -0.57 13.58
N LEU A 53 2.24 -0.42 12.40
CA LEU A 53 2.42 0.75 11.55
C LEU A 53 1.97 2.03 12.25
N ASP A 54 0.83 1.99 12.95
CA ASP A 54 0.34 3.10 13.74
C ASP A 54 1.35 3.49 14.83
N ALA A 55 1.81 2.54 15.65
CA ALA A 55 2.81 2.79 16.68
C ALA A 55 4.15 3.29 16.11
N ALA A 56 4.59 2.75 14.98
CA ALA A 56 5.80 3.15 14.28
C ALA A 56 5.64 4.45 13.46
N GLY A 57 4.46 5.05 13.43
CA GLY A 57 4.21 6.32 12.73
C GLY A 57 4.15 6.21 11.20
N PHE A 58 3.72 5.09 10.64
CA PHE A 58 3.57 4.87 9.21
C PHE A 58 2.12 4.65 8.77
N ASP A 59 1.78 5.16 7.60
CA ASP A 59 0.61 4.76 6.83
C ASP A 59 1.00 3.63 5.85
N CYS A 60 0.08 2.71 5.60
CA CYS A 60 0.19 1.72 4.53
C CYS A 60 -0.97 1.85 3.55
N PHE A 61 -0.68 1.86 2.25
CA PHE A 61 -1.70 1.97 1.22
C PHE A 61 -1.31 1.20 -0.05
N PRO A 62 -2.30 0.68 -0.80
CA PRO A 62 -2.05 0.05 -2.07
C PRO A 62 -1.69 1.10 -3.14
N ARG A 63 -0.68 0.78 -3.94
CA ARG A 63 -0.40 1.44 -5.22
C ARG A 63 -0.34 0.41 -6.34
N TYR A 64 -0.50 0.84 -7.57
CA TYR A 64 -0.48 -0.03 -8.74
C TYR A 64 0.70 0.35 -9.62
N ARG A 65 1.53 -0.66 -9.93
CA ARG A 65 2.68 -0.51 -10.81
C ARG A 65 2.37 -1.18 -12.15
N PRO A 66 2.61 -0.54 -13.29
CA PRO A 66 2.45 -1.19 -14.59
C PRO A 66 3.42 -2.37 -14.71
N ILE A 67 2.93 -3.48 -15.26
CA ILE A 67 3.73 -4.66 -15.58
C ILE A 67 4.69 -4.27 -16.72
N GLY A 68 5.97 -4.61 -16.57
CA GLY A 68 7.01 -4.25 -17.55
C GLY A 68 7.65 -2.87 -17.37
N GLY A 69 7.10 -2.00 -16.52
CA GLY A 69 7.62 -0.65 -16.30
C GLY A 69 8.90 -0.54 -15.44
N GLY A 70 9.41 -1.64 -14.89
CA GLY A 70 10.58 -1.63 -14.00
C GLY A 70 10.30 -1.08 -12.59
N LYS A 71 11.36 -0.78 -11.83
CA LYS A 71 11.24 -0.23 -10.46
C LYS A 71 10.83 1.25 -10.46
N ASP A 72 11.23 1.98 -11.48
CA ASP A 72 11.07 3.44 -11.56
C ASP A 72 9.75 3.87 -12.23
N ALA A 73 8.93 2.91 -12.69
CA ALA A 73 7.62 3.23 -13.23
C ALA A 73 6.73 3.94 -12.22
N THR A 74 6.06 4.99 -12.71
CA THR A 74 5.10 5.77 -11.94
C THR A 74 4.03 4.89 -11.32
N LEU A 75 3.95 4.97 -9.99
CA LEU A 75 2.95 4.27 -9.21
C LEU A 75 1.64 5.06 -9.22
N ILE A 76 0.55 4.41 -9.63
CA ILE A 76 -0.77 5.04 -9.60
C ILE A 76 -1.55 4.64 -8.34
N ASN A 77 -2.40 5.53 -7.85
CA ASN A 77 -3.29 5.25 -6.72
C ASN A 77 -4.58 4.53 -7.16
N ASN A 78 -5.44 4.19 -6.19
CA ASN A 78 -6.70 3.48 -6.46
C ASN A 78 -7.66 4.26 -7.36
N PHE A 79 -7.75 5.57 -7.16
CA PHE A 79 -8.60 6.44 -7.99
C PHE A 79 -8.11 6.50 -9.44
N GLN A 80 -6.82 6.66 -9.66
CA GLN A 80 -6.22 6.65 -11.00
C GLN A 80 -6.42 5.28 -11.67
N PHE A 81 -6.24 4.18 -10.94
CA PHE A 81 -6.49 2.84 -11.46
C PHE A 81 -7.98 2.63 -11.83
N PHE A 82 -8.89 3.10 -10.97
CA PHE A 82 -10.33 3.11 -11.25
C PHE A 82 -10.65 3.84 -12.55
N THR A 83 -10.12 5.06 -12.74
CA THR A 83 -10.33 5.86 -13.96
C THR A 83 -9.81 5.14 -15.21
N GLN A 84 -8.68 4.42 -15.10
CA GLN A 84 -8.15 3.61 -16.20
C GLN A 84 -9.10 2.46 -16.58
N VAL A 85 -9.66 1.77 -15.58
CA VAL A 85 -10.63 0.69 -15.79
C VAL A 85 -11.90 1.22 -16.46
N GLU A 86 -12.47 2.32 -15.96
CA GLU A 86 -13.64 2.95 -16.56
C GLU A 86 -13.39 3.37 -18.01
N THR A 87 -12.23 3.98 -18.28
CA THR A 87 -11.85 4.40 -19.63
C THR A 87 -11.82 3.20 -20.58
N ARG A 88 -11.19 2.10 -20.17
CA ARG A 88 -11.16 0.86 -20.97
C ARG A 88 -12.55 0.28 -21.22
N ILE A 89 -13.43 0.31 -20.21
CA ILE A 89 -14.82 -0.14 -20.36
C ILE A 89 -15.57 0.72 -21.37
N ARG A 90 -15.42 2.06 -21.30
CA ARG A 90 -16.03 3.00 -22.24
C ARG A 90 -15.53 2.78 -23.66
N THR A 91 -14.24 2.49 -23.86
CA THR A 91 -13.69 2.15 -25.19
C THR A 91 -14.32 0.90 -25.79
N VAL A 92 -14.63 -0.11 -24.96
CA VAL A 92 -15.33 -1.33 -25.40
C VAL A 92 -16.85 -1.11 -25.54
N GLY A 93 -17.38 -0.03 -24.98
CA GLY A 93 -18.79 0.37 -25.05
C GLY A 93 -19.69 -0.23 -23.96
N SER A 94 -19.25 -1.28 -23.24
CA SER A 94 -19.99 -1.80 -22.10
C SER A 94 -19.14 -2.63 -21.14
N LEU A 95 -19.52 -2.66 -19.86
CA LEU A 95 -18.89 -3.52 -18.85
C LEU A 95 -18.96 -5.00 -19.25
N ARG A 96 -20.14 -5.47 -19.69
CA ARG A 96 -20.31 -6.87 -20.12
C ARG A 96 -19.43 -7.22 -21.32
N GLY A 97 -19.31 -6.31 -22.30
CA GLY A 97 -18.41 -6.49 -23.44
C GLY A 97 -16.95 -6.58 -23.00
N PHE A 98 -16.51 -5.64 -22.15
CA PHE A 98 -15.16 -5.65 -21.59
C PHE A 98 -14.86 -6.95 -20.83
N CYS A 99 -15.77 -7.39 -19.96
CA CYS A 99 -15.61 -8.62 -19.21
C CYS A 99 -15.58 -9.85 -20.12
N ARG A 100 -16.45 -9.92 -21.13
CA ARG A 100 -16.49 -11.05 -22.08
C ARG A 100 -15.21 -11.18 -22.90
N VAL A 101 -14.69 -10.06 -23.43
CA VAL A 101 -13.46 -10.04 -24.24
C VAL A 101 -12.24 -10.47 -23.41
N ASN A 102 -12.21 -10.13 -22.13
CA ASN A 102 -11.05 -10.37 -21.25
C ASN A 102 -11.24 -11.55 -20.29
N GLY A 103 -12.36 -12.30 -20.38
CA GLY A 103 -12.65 -13.43 -19.51
C GLY A 103 -12.82 -13.07 -18.03
N LEU A 104 -13.30 -11.86 -17.71
CA LEU A 104 -13.46 -11.39 -16.34
C LEU A 104 -14.86 -11.68 -15.77
N ASN A 105 -14.95 -11.89 -14.46
CA ASN A 105 -16.23 -11.96 -13.76
C ASN A 105 -16.86 -10.56 -13.63
N ALA A 106 -17.99 -10.34 -14.31
CA ALA A 106 -18.69 -9.06 -14.33
C ALA A 106 -19.14 -8.60 -12.93
N SER A 107 -19.52 -9.51 -12.04
CA SER A 107 -19.91 -9.15 -10.66
C SER A 107 -18.70 -8.65 -9.87
N SER A 108 -17.53 -9.26 -10.03
CA SER A 108 -16.30 -8.82 -9.35
C SER A 108 -15.86 -7.44 -9.83
N VAL A 109 -15.90 -7.20 -11.14
CA VAL A 109 -15.57 -5.88 -11.71
C VAL A 109 -16.60 -4.84 -11.30
N SER A 110 -17.89 -5.17 -11.28
CA SER A 110 -18.94 -4.26 -10.81
C SER A 110 -18.77 -3.87 -9.34
N LYS A 111 -18.46 -4.83 -8.46
CA LYS A 111 -18.19 -4.54 -7.04
C LYS A 111 -17.00 -3.61 -6.86
N PHE A 112 -15.94 -3.81 -7.65
CA PHE A 112 -14.81 -2.89 -7.65
C PHE A 112 -15.20 -1.49 -8.13
N LEU A 113 -16.03 -1.39 -9.17
CA LEU A 113 -16.49 -0.09 -9.69
C LEU A 113 -17.47 0.64 -8.76
N ASN A 114 -18.12 -0.08 -7.86
CA ASN A 114 -18.99 0.49 -6.84
C ASN A 114 -18.27 0.76 -5.50
N ASP A 115 -16.93 0.62 -5.47
CA ASP A 115 -16.10 0.72 -4.26
C ASP A 115 -16.48 -0.27 -3.13
N GLU A 116 -17.22 -1.34 -3.48
CA GLU A 116 -17.63 -2.40 -2.54
C GLU A 116 -16.56 -3.48 -2.36
N ALA A 117 -15.58 -3.53 -3.27
CA ALA A 117 -14.53 -4.53 -3.25
C ALA A 117 -13.21 -4.00 -3.84
N ARG A 118 -12.11 -4.65 -3.47
CA ARG A 118 -10.79 -4.41 -4.09
C ARG A 118 -10.73 -5.05 -5.48
N ALA A 119 -9.92 -4.46 -6.36
CA ALA A 119 -9.63 -5.04 -7.67
C ALA A 119 -9.08 -6.47 -7.53
N THR A 120 -9.64 -7.42 -8.28
CA THR A 120 -9.15 -8.80 -8.34
C THR A 120 -7.84 -8.89 -9.13
N ASP A 121 -7.02 -9.90 -8.88
CA ASP A 121 -5.74 -10.08 -9.58
C ASP A 121 -5.92 -10.27 -11.11
N ASP A 122 -7.02 -10.90 -11.54
CA ASP A 122 -7.35 -10.99 -12.97
C ASP A 122 -7.61 -9.62 -13.61
N LEU A 123 -8.32 -8.73 -12.92
CA LEU A 123 -8.57 -7.38 -13.40
C LEU A 123 -7.26 -6.60 -13.47
N LEU A 124 -6.39 -6.74 -12.46
CA LEU A 124 -5.07 -6.13 -12.47
C LEU A 124 -4.22 -6.62 -13.65
N ARG A 125 -4.21 -7.94 -13.90
CA ARG A 125 -3.49 -8.55 -15.02
C ARG A 125 -3.99 -8.05 -16.37
N VAL A 126 -5.31 -8.02 -16.58
CA VAL A 126 -5.92 -7.51 -17.83
C VAL A 126 -5.59 -6.04 -18.06
N MET A 127 -5.60 -5.24 -16.99
CA MET A 127 -5.25 -3.82 -17.07
C MET A 127 -3.74 -3.59 -17.18
N GLY A 128 -2.91 -4.63 -17.05
CA GLY A 128 -1.46 -4.52 -17.14
C GLY A 128 -0.80 -3.96 -15.88
N TYR A 129 -1.37 -4.18 -14.70
CA TYR A 129 -0.85 -3.69 -13.42
C TYR A 129 -0.61 -4.83 -12.43
N ARG A 130 0.26 -4.57 -11.45
CA ARG A 130 0.37 -5.34 -10.21
C ARG A 130 0.12 -4.44 -9.01
N ARG A 131 -0.53 -4.98 -7.98
CA ARG A 131 -0.69 -4.29 -6.70
C ARG A 131 0.63 -4.32 -5.92
N MET A 132 0.96 -3.19 -5.32
CA MET A 132 2.08 -3.02 -4.41
C MET A 132 1.59 -2.45 -3.10
N THR A 133 2.16 -2.94 -2.01
CA THR A 133 2.01 -2.33 -0.69
C THR A 133 3.07 -1.27 -0.54
N CYS A 134 2.65 -0.03 -0.35
CA CYS A 134 3.54 1.10 -0.13
C CYS A 134 3.31 1.68 1.26
N TYR A 135 4.36 2.28 1.80
CA TYR A 135 4.39 2.89 3.12
C TYR A 135 4.68 4.38 2.98
N ARG A 136 4.23 5.16 3.95
CA ARG A 136 4.58 6.58 4.06
C ARG A 136 4.71 6.92 5.52
N ARG A 137 5.80 7.60 5.88
CA ARG A 137 5.93 8.15 7.23
C ARG A 137 4.86 9.21 7.45
N ARG A 138 4.11 9.10 8.55
CA ARG A 138 3.22 10.19 8.98
C ARG A 138 4.10 11.36 9.40
N PRO A 139 3.76 12.60 9.03
CA PRO A 139 4.44 13.76 9.58
C PRO A 139 4.33 13.67 11.10
N THR A 140 5.46 13.68 11.80
CA THR A 140 5.48 13.76 13.25
C THR A 140 4.75 15.05 13.62
N LYS A 141 3.57 14.92 14.25
CA LYS A 141 2.89 16.08 14.82
C LYS A 141 3.90 16.74 15.77
N PRO A 142 4.21 18.05 15.65
CA PRO A 142 5.11 18.67 16.61
C PRO A 142 4.52 18.45 18.00
N ALA A 143 5.36 17.99 18.92
CA ALA A 143 5.00 17.82 20.33
C ALA A 143 4.49 19.17 20.85
N GLY A 144 3.17 19.34 21.00
CA GLY A 144 2.63 20.62 21.44
C GLY A 144 1.13 20.86 21.21
N GLU A 145 0.43 20.14 20.33
CA GLU A 145 -1.03 20.25 20.28
C GLU A 145 -1.68 19.18 21.14
N ALA A 146 -1.90 19.56 22.41
CA ALA A 146 -2.90 18.94 23.26
C ALA A 146 -4.19 18.78 22.47
N VAL A 147 -4.71 17.55 22.44
CA VAL A 147 -6.07 17.28 22.00
C VAL A 147 -6.98 18.03 22.99
N ALA A 148 -7.51 19.18 22.57
CA ALA A 148 -8.63 19.78 23.26
C ALA A 148 -9.79 18.77 23.20
N ALA A 149 -10.30 18.43 24.37
CA ALA A 149 -11.38 17.49 24.60
C ALA A 149 -12.68 17.88 23.86
#